data_AF-A0A7V9MRP6-F1
#
_entry.id   AF-A0A7V9MRP6-F1
#
_cell.length_a   1.000
_cell.length_b   1.000
_cell.length_c   1.000
_cell.angle_alpha   90.00
_cell.angle_beta   90.00
_cell.angle_gamma   90.00
#
_symmetry.space_group_name_H-M   'P 1'
#
loop_
_entity.id
_entity.type
_entity.pdbx_description
1 polymer ?
#
loop_
_entity_poly.entity_id
_entity_poly.type
_entity_poly.pdbx_seq_one_letter_code
_entity_poly.pdbx_strand_id
1 'polypeptide(L)'
;MDELMRSLAGKPPVHAPGYRAAECDCLNLKLTTYYARKRKLYEDTYPDFYDADLRQLFTTPAGPGRIKASSYLRLRRRRLMNSVCQWTNEKKFRVNKLLARLIDRCDQLELHVLNDDPQQDFRVTSFLTTLVMNYLFTGKFKRSK
;
A
#
# COMPACT_ATOMS: atom_id res chain seq x y z
N MET A 1 -37.34 -32.58 -8.70
CA MET A 1 -37.16 -31.33 -7.92
C MET A 1 -38.49 -30.63 -7.67
N ASP A 2 -39.38 -30.52 -8.65
CA ASP A 2 -40.68 -29.85 -8.49
C ASP A 2 -41.61 -30.46 -7.43
N GLU A 3 -41.61 -31.79 -7.27
CA GLU A 3 -42.43 -32.45 -6.23
C GLU A 3 -42.00 -32.07 -4.80
N LEU A 4 -40.69 -31.99 -4.56
CA LEU A 4 -40.14 -31.56 -3.28
C LEU A 4 -40.53 -30.10 -2.98
N MET A 5 -40.46 -29.23 -3.99
CA MET A 5 -40.82 -27.82 -3.85
C MET A 5 -42.32 -27.61 -3.60
N ARG A 6 -43.20 -28.38 -4.25
CA ARG A 6 -44.65 -28.38 -3.94
C ARG A 6 -44.96 -28.89 -2.54
N SER A 7 -44.19 -29.87 -2.05
CA SER A 7 -44.41 -30.45 -0.71
C SER A 7 -44.06 -29.48 0.44
N LEU A 8 -43.27 -28.45 0.14
CA LEU A 8 -42.80 -27.41 1.06
C LEU A 8 -43.57 -26.08 0.91
N ALA A 9 -44.24 -25.87 -0.23
CA ALA A 9 -45.01 -24.65 -0.48
C ALA A 9 -46.19 -24.54 0.52
N GLY A 10 -46.21 -23.44 1.28
CA GLY A 10 -47.28 -23.12 2.22
C GLY A 10 -47.15 -23.73 3.62
N LYS A 11 -46.12 -24.55 3.89
CA LYS A 11 -45.86 -25.05 5.24
C LYS A 11 -44.97 -24.05 6.00
N PRO A 12 -45.37 -23.59 7.21
CA PRO A 12 -44.51 -22.75 8.02
C PRO A 12 -43.25 -23.53 8.42
N PRO A 13 -42.08 -22.88 8.45
CA PRO A 13 -40.84 -23.55 8.83
C PRO A 13 -40.96 -24.11 10.26
N VAL A 14 -40.64 -25.40 10.41
CA VAL A 14 -40.71 -26.14 11.70
C VAL A 14 -39.82 -25.50 12.77
N HIS A 15 -38.77 -24.79 12.35
CA HIS A 15 -37.91 -24.04 13.23
C HIS A 15 -37.57 -22.68 12.61
N ALA A 16 -38.30 -21.64 13.02
CA ALA A 16 -37.84 -20.27 12.88
C ALA A 16 -37.10 -19.89 14.17
N PRO A 17 -35.77 -19.76 14.19
CA PRO A 17 -35.10 -19.19 15.35
C PRO A 17 -35.66 -17.78 15.59
N GLY A 18 -35.97 -17.46 16.85
CA GLY A 18 -36.46 -16.13 17.21
C GLY A 18 -35.45 -15.07 16.75
N TYR A 19 -35.94 -13.97 16.18
CA TYR A 19 -35.10 -12.87 15.73
C TYR A 19 -34.30 -12.30 16.91
N ARG A 20 -33.03 -12.67 17.02
CA ARG A 20 -32.12 -12.21 18.07
C ARG A 20 -31.34 -11.01 17.57
N ALA A 21 -31.89 -9.81 17.78
CA ALA A 21 -31.22 -8.56 17.41
C ALA A 21 -29.78 -8.45 17.95
N ALA A 22 -29.51 -9.02 19.14
CA ALA A 22 -28.21 -9.04 19.77
C ALA A 22 -27.14 -9.89 19.02
N GLU A 23 -27.54 -10.85 18.18
CA GLU A 23 -26.60 -11.61 17.35
C GLU A 23 -26.20 -10.83 16.07
N CYS A 24 -26.96 -9.79 15.71
CA CYS A 24 -26.66 -8.85 14.62
C CYS A 24 -25.88 -7.60 15.05
N ASP A 25 -25.63 -7.40 16.35
CA ASP A 25 -24.91 -6.22 16.87
C ASP A 25 -23.38 -6.27 16.60
N CYS A 26 -22.88 -7.37 16.04
CA CYS A 26 -21.48 -7.56 15.69
C CYS A 26 -20.96 -6.65 14.55
N LEU A 27 -21.81 -5.78 13.98
CA LEU A 27 -21.48 -4.88 12.86
C LEU A 27 -21.66 -3.39 13.17
N ASN A 28 -21.66 -2.99 14.44
CA ASN A 28 -21.69 -1.57 14.85
C ASN A 28 -20.33 -0.86 14.69
N LEU A 29 -19.65 -1.05 13.55
CA LEU A 29 -18.52 -0.21 13.19
C LEU A 29 -19.06 0.99 12.42
N LYS A 30 -19.09 2.16 13.08
CA LYS A 30 -19.43 3.42 12.42
C LYS A 30 -18.64 3.55 11.13
N LEU A 31 -19.29 3.96 10.04
CA LEU A 31 -18.63 4.16 8.74
C LEU A 31 -17.36 5.01 8.90
N THR A 32 -17.43 6.06 9.72
CA THR A 32 -16.29 6.94 10.03
C THR A 32 -15.12 6.17 10.65
N THR A 33 -15.37 5.30 11.63
CA THR A 33 -14.35 4.48 12.29
C THR A 33 -13.81 3.39 11.36
N TYR A 34 -14.67 2.78 10.54
CA TYR A 34 -14.27 1.83 9.49
C TYR A 34 -13.34 2.49 8.49
N TYR A 35 -13.74 3.64 7.92
CA TYR A 35 -12.92 4.35 6.96
C TYR A 35 -11.70 5.02 7.58
N ALA A 36 -11.70 5.43 8.84
CA ALA A 36 -10.50 5.90 9.54
C ALA A 36 -9.49 4.76 9.74
N ARG A 37 -9.94 3.58 10.18
CA ARG A 37 -9.10 2.37 10.26
C ARG A 37 -8.62 1.94 8.89
N LYS A 38 -9.49 2.01 7.88
CA LYS A 38 -9.16 1.73 6.49
C LYS A 38 -8.10 2.72 6.00
N ARG A 39 -8.27 4.04 6.16
CA ARG A 39 -7.27 5.05 5.81
C ARG A 39 -5.93 4.79 6.49
N LYS A 40 -5.93 4.45 7.78
CA LYS A 40 -4.72 4.08 8.53
C LYS A 40 -4.08 2.76 8.04
N LEU A 41 -4.87 1.84 7.47
CA LEU A 41 -4.43 0.57 6.89
C LEU A 41 -3.96 0.73 5.42
N TYR A 42 -4.46 1.76 4.73
CA TYR A 42 -4.26 2.05 3.31
C TYR A 42 -3.64 3.45 3.11
N GLU A 43 -2.79 3.94 4.02
CA GLU A 43 -2.01 5.19 3.86
C GLU A 43 -1.26 5.22 2.51
N ASP A 44 -0.87 4.04 2.07
CA ASP A 44 -0.78 3.55 0.71
C ASP A 44 -1.47 4.30 -0.46
N THR A 45 -2.71 4.75 -0.30
CA THR A 45 -3.50 5.41 -1.35
C THR A 45 -3.38 6.93 -1.27
N TYR A 46 -2.74 7.45 -0.22
CA TYR A 46 -2.56 8.88 -0.03
C TYR A 46 -1.28 9.34 -0.71
N PRO A 47 -1.38 10.32 -1.62
CA PRO A 47 -0.22 10.89 -2.28
C PRO A 47 0.82 11.38 -1.26
N ASP A 48 0.38 11.99 -0.15
CA ASP A 48 1.24 12.77 0.74
C ASP A 48 2.02 11.96 1.78
N PHE A 49 1.75 10.65 1.92
CA PHE A 49 2.34 9.84 3.00
C PHE A 49 3.87 9.75 2.89
N TYR A 50 4.39 9.62 1.68
CA TYR A 50 5.84 9.52 1.44
C TYR A 50 6.50 10.87 1.21
N ASP A 51 5.76 11.98 1.17
CA ASP A 51 6.31 13.28 0.76
C ASP A 51 7.40 13.78 1.70
N ALA A 52 7.21 13.59 3.01
CA ALA A 52 8.19 13.99 4.01
C ALA A 52 9.52 13.23 3.80
N ASP A 53 9.44 11.91 3.65
CA ASP A 53 10.60 11.06 3.41
C ASP A 53 11.24 11.36 2.05
N LEU A 54 10.44 11.60 1.01
CA LEU A 54 10.92 11.95 -0.33
C LEU A 54 11.65 13.31 -0.33
N ARG A 55 11.16 14.30 0.42
CA ARG A 55 11.85 15.59 0.63
C ARG A 55 13.11 15.47 1.47
N GLN A 56 13.20 14.46 2.33
CA GLN A 56 14.43 14.16 3.07
C GLN A 56 15.46 13.44 2.17
N LEU A 57 15.00 12.54 1.30
CA LEU A 57 15.83 11.74 0.43
C LEU A 57 16.32 12.52 -0.81
N PHE A 58 15.51 13.44 -1.31
CA PHE A 58 15.78 14.25 -2.49
C PHE A 58 15.64 15.73 -2.14
N THR A 59 16.50 16.58 -2.70
CA THR A 59 16.51 18.02 -2.39
C THR A 59 15.63 18.79 -3.39
N THR A 60 14.95 19.84 -2.95
CA THR A 60 14.00 20.59 -3.80
C THR A 60 14.64 21.53 -4.84
N PRO A 61 15.64 22.39 -4.52
CA PRO A 61 16.08 23.34 -5.54
C PRO A 61 16.94 22.64 -6.61
N ALA A 62 16.60 22.92 -7.86
CA ALA A 62 17.44 22.66 -9.01
C ALA A 62 18.77 23.42 -8.87
N GLY A 63 19.86 22.83 -9.35
CA GLY A 63 21.19 23.41 -9.27
C GLY A 63 22.15 22.72 -10.24
N PRO A 64 23.35 23.28 -10.45
CA PRO A 64 24.35 22.70 -11.34
C PRO A 64 24.68 21.26 -10.92
N GLY A 65 24.67 20.33 -11.89
CA GLY A 65 24.92 18.90 -11.65
C GLY A 65 23.76 18.12 -11.00
N ARG A 66 22.60 18.75 -10.80
CA ARG A 66 21.38 18.08 -10.32
C ARG A 66 20.47 17.67 -11.46
N ILE A 67 19.84 16.52 -11.31
CA ILE A 67 18.81 15.99 -12.21
C ILE A 67 17.51 15.79 -11.46
N LYS A 68 16.38 15.70 -12.18
CA LYS A 68 15.09 15.35 -11.58
C LYS A 68 15.18 13.99 -10.88
N ALA A 69 14.65 13.90 -9.67
CA ALA A 69 14.62 12.66 -8.90
C ALA A 69 13.81 11.56 -9.63
N SER A 70 12.75 11.94 -10.34
CA SER A 70 11.98 11.04 -11.21
C SER A 70 12.84 10.44 -12.32
N SER A 71 13.63 11.25 -13.02
CA SER A 71 14.58 10.80 -14.06
C SER A 71 15.66 9.88 -13.47
N TYR A 72 16.22 10.23 -12.31
CA TYR A 72 17.18 9.40 -11.59
C TYR A 72 16.60 8.00 -11.29
N LEU A 73 15.40 7.95 -10.71
CA LEU A 73 14.71 6.71 -10.37
C LEU A 73 14.32 5.89 -11.62
N ARG A 74 13.90 6.55 -12.71
CA ARG A 74 13.60 5.88 -14.00
C ARG A 74 14.85 5.23 -14.59
N LEU A 75 15.98 5.93 -14.59
CA LEU A 75 17.25 5.43 -15.14
C LEU A 75 17.74 4.19 -14.39
N ARG A 76 17.61 4.18 -13.05
CA ARG A 76 18.11 3.11 -12.18
C ARG A 76 17.04 2.10 -11.77
N ARG A 77 15.85 2.20 -12.35
CA ARG A 77 14.64 1.44 -11.98
C ARG A 77 14.88 -0.06 -11.84
N ARG A 78 15.51 -0.66 -12.86
CA ARG A 78 15.76 -2.11 -12.90
C ARG A 78 16.72 -2.55 -11.81
N ARG A 79 17.77 -1.76 -11.57
CA ARG A 79 18.80 -2.06 -10.57
C ARG A 79 18.22 -1.97 -9.16
N LEU A 80 17.53 -0.88 -8.84
CA LEU A 80 16.86 -0.68 -7.57
C LEU A 80 15.83 -1.79 -7.30
N MET A 81 14.99 -2.12 -8.28
CA MET A 81 13.99 -3.17 -8.13
C MET A 81 14.63 -4.54 -7.88
N ASN A 82 15.68 -4.90 -8.63
CA ASN A 82 16.36 -6.19 -8.45
C ASN A 82 16.99 -6.29 -7.07
N SER A 83 17.68 -5.24 -6.62
CA SER A 83 18.28 -5.19 -5.28
C SER A 83 17.22 -5.37 -4.18
N VAL A 84 16.10 -4.64 -4.26
CA VAL A 84 15.04 -4.74 -3.24
C VAL A 84 14.36 -6.11 -3.27
N CYS A 85 14.01 -6.64 -4.46
CA CYS A 85 13.34 -7.94 -4.56
C CYS A 85 14.21 -9.10 -4.06
N GLN A 86 15.53 -9.01 -4.25
CA GLN A 86 16.48 -10.03 -3.78
C GLN A 86 16.39 -10.23 -2.26
N TRP A 87 16.27 -9.15 -1.49
CA TRP A 87 16.29 -9.20 -0.02
C TRP A 87 14.91 -9.29 0.63
N THR A 88 13.85 -8.92 -0.09
CA THR A 88 12.48 -8.88 0.44
C THR A 88 11.62 -10.06 0.02
N ASN A 89 12.07 -10.89 -0.93
CA ASN A 89 11.29 -11.97 -1.55
C ASN A 89 9.92 -11.50 -2.12
N GLU A 90 9.80 -10.21 -2.43
CA GLU A 90 8.56 -9.63 -2.90
C GLU A 90 8.42 -9.70 -4.41
N LYS A 91 7.16 -9.72 -4.86
CA LYS A 91 6.88 -9.82 -6.30
C LYS A 91 7.35 -8.54 -7.00
N LYS A 92 8.19 -8.69 -8.03
CA LYS A 92 8.70 -7.57 -8.86
C LYS A 92 7.61 -6.60 -9.28
N PHE A 93 6.42 -7.10 -9.64
CA PHE A 93 5.28 -6.27 -10.01
C PHE A 93 4.83 -5.30 -8.90
N ARG A 94 4.82 -5.73 -7.63
CA ARG A 94 4.43 -4.89 -6.49
C ARG A 94 5.44 -3.79 -6.24
N VAL A 95 6.73 -4.16 -6.20
CA VAL A 95 7.84 -3.21 -6.05
C VAL A 95 7.83 -2.21 -7.21
N ASN A 96 7.59 -2.67 -8.43
CA ASN A 96 7.48 -1.82 -9.61
C ASN A 96 6.29 -0.84 -9.51
N LYS A 97 5.14 -1.27 -8.99
CA LYS A 97 3.98 -0.41 -8.77
C LYS A 97 4.26 0.67 -7.71
N LEU A 98 4.91 0.30 -6.60
CA LEU A 98 5.35 1.26 -5.59
C LEU A 98 6.32 2.29 -6.19
N LEU A 99 7.33 1.81 -6.90
CA LEU A 99 8.34 2.67 -7.52
C LEU A 99 7.74 3.62 -8.58
N ALA A 100 6.74 3.17 -9.35
CA ALA A 100 6.00 4.03 -10.26
C ALA A 100 5.34 5.21 -9.52
N ARG A 101 4.63 4.93 -8.41
CA ARG A 101 3.99 5.97 -7.60
C ARG A 101 4.99 6.96 -7.02
N LEU A 102 6.13 6.47 -6.51
CA LEU A 102 7.18 7.35 -5.97
C LEU A 102 7.78 8.25 -7.05
N ILE A 103 7.97 7.73 -8.27
CA ILE A 103 8.43 8.53 -9.41
C ILE A 103 7.45 9.65 -9.73
N ASP A 104 6.14 9.34 -9.80
CA ASP A 104 5.11 10.34 -10.09
C ASP A 104 5.02 11.40 -8.98
N ARG A 105 5.18 11.00 -7.71
CA ARG A 105 5.24 11.94 -6.58
C ARG A 105 6.48 12.81 -6.59
N CYS A 106 7.65 12.26 -6.95
CA CYS A 106 8.86 13.05 -7.13
C CYS A 106 8.70 14.12 -8.23
N ASP A 107 7.98 13.80 -9.31
CA ASP A 107 7.65 14.76 -10.37
C ASP A 107 6.72 15.86 -9.84
N GLN A 108 5.67 15.51 -9.07
CA GLN A 108 4.73 16.47 -8.49
C GLN A 108 5.36 17.40 -7.43
N LEU A 109 6.35 16.91 -6.70
CA LEU A 109 7.08 17.66 -5.68
C LEU A 109 8.30 18.42 -6.23
N GLU A 110 8.56 18.31 -7.54
CA GLU A 110 9.70 18.91 -8.24
C GLU A 110 11.04 18.61 -7.55
N LEU A 111 11.23 17.35 -7.15
CA LEU A 111 12.43 16.94 -6.40
C LEU A 111 13.63 16.70 -7.33
N HIS A 112 14.81 17.05 -6.84
CA HIS A 112 16.08 16.97 -7.54
C HIS A 112 17.12 16.19 -6.73
N VAL A 113 18.11 15.67 -7.43
CA VAL A 113 19.19 14.86 -6.86
C VAL A 113 20.50 15.12 -7.58
N LEU A 114 21.61 15.09 -6.85
CA LEU A 114 22.95 15.14 -7.43
C LEU A 114 23.23 13.80 -8.14
N ASN A 115 23.58 13.86 -9.42
CA ASN A 115 23.77 12.63 -10.21
C ASN A 115 25.01 11.83 -9.78
N ASP A 116 26.04 12.52 -9.28
CA ASP A 116 27.33 11.94 -8.94
C ASP A 116 27.47 11.54 -7.46
N ASP A 117 26.39 11.53 -6.67
CA ASP A 117 26.46 11.01 -5.29
C ASP A 117 26.45 9.47 -5.30
N PRO A 118 27.60 8.80 -5.01
CA PRO A 118 27.68 7.34 -5.04
C PRO A 118 26.87 6.67 -3.91
N GLN A 119 26.56 7.40 -2.83
CA GLN A 119 25.77 6.88 -1.71
C GLN A 119 24.27 6.97 -1.95
N GLN A 120 23.83 7.77 -2.92
CA GLN A 120 22.42 8.01 -3.15
C GLN A 120 21.66 6.74 -3.52
N ASP A 121 22.29 5.86 -4.31
CA ASP A 121 21.71 4.56 -4.64
C ASP A 121 21.49 3.67 -3.43
N PHE A 122 22.42 3.72 -2.47
CA PHE A 122 22.28 2.98 -1.22
C PHE A 122 21.13 3.53 -0.38
N ARG A 123 21.03 4.86 -0.22
CA ARG A 123 19.94 5.52 0.51
C ARG A 123 18.57 5.25 -0.11
N VAL A 124 18.47 5.30 -1.43
CA VAL A 124 17.22 4.99 -2.15
C VAL A 124 16.86 3.52 -1.98
N THR A 125 17.84 2.61 -2.08
CA THR A 125 17.59 1.17 -1.93
C THR A 125 17.18 0.82 -0.50
N SER A 126 17.82 1.41 0.52
CA SER A 126 17.44 1.19 1.92
C SER A 126 16.05 1.73 2.20
N PHE A 127 15.72 2.94 1.73
CA PHE A 127 14.38 3.51 1.83
C PHE A 127 13.33 2.61 1.16
N LEU A 128 13.56 2.21 -0.10
CA LEU A 128 12.65 1.31 -0.80
C LEU A 128 12.49 -0.03 -0.08
N THR A 129 13.55 -0.58 0.50
CA THR A 129 13.50 -1.84 1.26
C THR A 129 12.67 -1.65 2.52
N THR A 130 12.88 -0.57 3.27
CA THR A 130 12.09 -0.23 4.46
C THR A 130 10.63 -0.03 4.11
N LEU A 131 10.33 0.66 3.01
CA LEU A 131 8.97 0.79 2.52
C LEU A 131 8.39 -0.58 2.20
N VAL A 132 9.00 -1.33 1.28
CA VAL A 132 8.55 -2.65 0.85
C VAL A 132 8.32 -3.56 2.06
N MET A 133 9.25 -3.64 3.01
CA MET A 133 9.07 -4.44 4.22
C MET A 133 7.96 -3.89 5.13
N ASN A 134 8.03 -2.64 5.59
CA ASN A 134 7.06 -2.08 6.54
C ASN A 134 5.63 -2.14 6.02
N TYR A 135 5.47 -1.94 4.72
CA TYR A 135 4.17 -1.83 4.08
C TYR A 135 3.66 -3.19 3.55
N LEU A 136 4.52 -4.11 3.09
CA LEU A 136 4.07 -5.43 2.63
C LEU A 136 3.79 -6.38 3.80
N PHE A 137 4.39 -6.15 4.98
CA PHE A 137 4.04 -6.86 6.22
C PHE A 137 2.65 -6.48 6.76
N THR A 138 2.06 -5.34 6.38
CA THR A 138 0.73 -4.94 6.90
C THR A 138 -0.44 -5.58 6.15
N GLY A 139 -0.17 -6.34 5.09
CA GLY A 139 -1.21 -7.03 4.31
C GLY A 139 -1.87 -8.21 5.01
N LYS A 140 -1.21 -8.87 5.97
CA LYS A 140 -1.74 -9.89 6.89
C LYS A 140 -0.78 -9.98 8.08
N PHE A 141 -1.31 -10.28 9.26
CA PHE A 141 -0.60 -10.51 10.52
C PHE A 141 -0.37 -9.27 11.42
N LYS A 142 -1.45 -8.85 12.08
CA LYS A 142 -1.36 -8.87 13.55
C LYS A 142 -0.94 -10.30 13.91
N ARG A 143 0.26 -10.52 14.47
CA ARG A 143 0.35 -11.59 15.47
C ARG A 143 -0.63 -11.13 16.55
N SER A 144 -1.78 -11.79 16.65
CA SER A 144 -2.51 -11.72 17.90
C SER A 144 -1.50 -12.16 18.97
N LYS A 145 -1.24 -11.27 19.92
CA LYS A 145 -0.97 -11.77 21.26
C LYS A 145 -2.27 -12.33 21.82
#